data_AF-A0AAV1I9S9-F1
#
_entry.id   AF-A0AAV1I9S9-F1
#
_cell.length_a   1.000
_cell.length_b   1.000
_cell.length_c   1.000
_cell.angle_alpha   90.00
_cell.angle_beta   90.00
_cell.angle_gamma   90.00
#
_symmetry.space_group_name_H-M   'P 1'
#
loop_
_entity.id
_entity.type
_entity.pdbx_description
1 polymer ?
#
loop_
_entity_poly.entity_id
_entity_poly.type
_entity_poly.pdbx_seq_one_letter_code
_entity_poly.pdbx_strand_id
1 'polypeptide(L)'
;MDALHLTTSSMPTLLLLYWLLCTGAALAALVPSFGWSGFRKAVMLSACRGKLWDKKPDAPLGPLQAARVPQKRFAHFYIVGVACAIPALWLLIIAGCGPAEGWQEEHHAALIAMLCVLFHLSRRLVESCLLLSYPDGAYMHLIAYAFGLSYYVALPLTLLPSSTWHTLDALAYQGQKGAAEWDPCPAHLAQALKHLPGSMSALQVLGVVVFFAGNALQCHSHCILARLRARIAGKREDRLQTTEDGYALPEGGAFSLVSCPHYLGEIVLYAGLALILCGSNISIMVVFAWVVANLLLAAGPTHEWYSERFPSYPRQRRALIPWVY
;
A
#
# COMPACT_ATOMS: atom_id res chain seq x y z
N MET A 1 26.57 23.06 -11.54
CA MET A 1 25.09 23.20 -11.53
C MET A 1 24.52 21.90 -12.07
N ASP A 2 24.55 20.91 -11.19
CA ASP A 2 24.98 19.56 -11.53
C ASP A 2 23.80 18.57 -11.62
N ALA A 3 24.02 17.39 -12.19
CA ALA A 3 23.00 16.35 -12.39
C ALA A 3 22.16 16.01 -11.14
N LEU A 4 22.69 16.28 -9.94
CA LEU A 4 21.99 16.14 -8.66
C LEU A 4 20.82 17.15 -8.50
N HIS A 5 21.00 18.40 -8.95
CA HIS A 5 19.96 19.43 -8.89
C HIS A 5 18.82 19.16 -9.87
N LEU A 6 19.15 18.63 -11.06
CA LEU A 6 18.14 18.21 -12.03
C LEU A 6 17.31 17.03 -11.52
N THR A 7 17.94 16.13 -10.76
CA THR A 7 17.25 14.96 -10.20
C THR A 7 16.34 15.34 -9.04
N THR A 8 16.79 16.11 -8.06
CA THR A 8 15.97 16.53 -6.89
C THR A 8 14.74 17.35 -7.28
N SER A 9 14.93 18.36 -8.14
CA SER A 9 13.84 19.25 -8.61
C SER A 9 12.77 18.53 -9.44
N SER A 10 13.12 17.44 -10.11
CA SER A 10 12.20 16.67 -10.95
C SER A 10 11.46 15.56 -10.20
N MET A 11 11.85 15.22 -8.96
CA MET A 11 11.30 14.07 -8.24
C MET A 11 9.77 14.09 -8.07
N PRO A 12 9.12 15.20 -7.64
CA PRO A 12 7.66 15.24 -7.52
C PRO A 12 6.95 14.89 -8.84
N THR A 13 7.44 15.43 -9.95
CA THR A 13 6.90 15.18 -11.29
C THR A 13 7.11 13.73 -11.73
N LEU A 14 8.30 13.17 -11.50
CA LEU A 14 8.59 11.77 -11.82
C LEU A 14 7.72 10.79 -11.02
N LEU A 15 7.50 11.07 -9.73
CA LEU A 15 6.61 10.28 -8.87
C LEU A 15 5.16 10.39 -9.35
N LEU A 16 4.68 11.59 -9.68
CA LEU A 16 3.34 11.77 -10.24
C LEU A 16 3.16 11.00 -11.56
N LEU A 17 4.14 11.08 -12.48
CA LEU A 17 4.12 10.32 -13.73
C LEU A 17 4.10 8.81 -13.48
N TYR A 18 4.91 8.33 -12.53
CA TYR A 18 4.89 6.93 -12.10
C TYR A 18 3.46 6.53 -11.66
N TRP A 19 2.82 7.29 -10.78
CA TRP A 19 1.47 6.98 -10.31
C TRP A 19 0.41 7.07 -11.40
N LEU A 20 0.50 8.05 -12.31
CA LEU A 20 -0.41 8.17 -13.44
C LEU A 20 -0.32 6.95 -14.36
N LEU A 21 0.89 6.49 -14.67
CA LEU A 21 1.11 5.28 -15.47
C LEU A 21 0.56 4.03 -14.77
N CYS A 22 0.83 3.88 -13.47
CA CYS A 22 0.31 2.77 -12.68
C CYS A 22 -1.22 2.76 -12.64
N THR A 23 -1.82 3.93 -12.37
CA THR A 23 -3.28 4.11 -12.29
C THR A 23 -3.94 3.86 -13.62
N GLY A 24 -3.40 4.46 -14.70
CA GLY A 24 -3.90 4.28 -16.05
C GLY A 24 -3.87 2.82 -16.47
N ALA A 25 -2.79 2.09 -16.16
CA ALA A 25 -2.68 0.66 -16.44
C ALA A 25 -3.75 -0.17 -15.69
N ALA A 26 -3.98 0.10 -14.40
CA ALA A 26 -4.98 -0.60 -13.61
C ALA A 26 -6.42 -0.29 -14.08
N LEU A 27 -6.73 0.98 -14.36
CA LEU A 27 -8.04 1.39 -14.87
C LEU A 27 -8.32 0.81 -16.26
N ALA A 28 -7.33 0.81 -17.16
CA ALA A 28 -7.46 0.20 -18.48
C ALA A 28 -7.74 -1.31 -18.38
N ALA A 29 -7.16 -2.01 -17.40
CA ALA A 29 -7.43 -3.43 -17.18
C ALA A 29 -8.83 -3.73 -16.61
N LEU A 30 -9.44 -2.77 -15.91
CA LEU A 30 -10.81 -2.89 -15.40
C LEU A 30 -11.86 -2.82 -16.51
N VAL A 31 -11.56 -2.16 -17.64
CA VAL A 31 -12.49 -2.00 -18.77
C VAL A 31 -12.35 -3.17 -19.73
N PRO A 32 -13.31 -4.13 -19.79
CA PRO A 32 -13.15 -5.34 -20.59
C PRO A 32 -13.08 -5.09 -22.10
N SER A 33 -13.68 -3.98 -22.57
CA SER A 33 -13.70 -3.54 -23.97
C SER A 33 -12.43 -2.81 -24.41
N PHE A 34 -11.47 -2.56 -23.51
CA PHE A 34 -10.20 -1.95 -23.88
C PHE A 34 -9.42 -2.90 -24.80
N GLY A 35 -9.18 -2.46 -26.05
CA GLY A 35 -8.84 -3.33 -27.20
C GLY A 35 -7.52 -4.10 -27.13
N TRP A 36 -6.82 -4.11 -26.00
CA TRP A 36 -5.52 -4.76 -25.82
C TRP A 36 -5.64 -5.93 -24.85
N SER A 37 -6.23 -7.03 -25.32
CA SER A 37 -6.49 -8.23 -24.52
C SER A 37 -5.22 -8.79 -23.87
N GLY A 38 -4.07 -8.73 -24.57
CA GLY A 38 -2.77 -9.15 -24.04
C GLY A 38 -2.29 -8.30 -22.85
N PHE A 39 -2.39 -6.97 -22.97
CA PHE A 39 -2.04 -6.04 -21.89
C PHE A 39 -2.92 -6.26 -20.66
N ARG A 40 -4.25 -6.36 -20.86
CA ARG A 40 -5.19 -6.64 -19.77
C ARG A 40 -4.86 -7.95 -19.07
N LYS A 41 -4.56 -9.02 -19.80
CA LYS A 41 -4.13 -10.30 -19.21
C LYS A 41 -2.82 -10.16 -18.43
N ALA A 42 -1.86 -9.36 -18.89
CA ALA A 42 -0.61 -9.12 -18.17
C ALA A 42 -0.83 -8.37 -16.85
N VAL A 43 -1.71 -7.36 -16.83
CA VAL A 43 -2.09 -6.64 -15.61
C VAL A 43 -2.88 -7.56 -14.66
N MET A 44 -3.83 -8.35 -15.17
CA MET A 44 -4.56 -9.33 -14.35
C MET A 44 -3.63 -10.40 -13.78
N LEU A 45 -2.62 -10.84 -14.55
CA LEU A 45 -1.61 -11.78 -14.07
C LEU A 45 -0.80 -11.21 -12.90
N SER A 46 -0.53 -9.90 -12.89
CA SER A 46 0.16 -9.27 -11.76
C SER A 46 -0.72 -9.20 -10.51
N ALA A 47 -2.04 -9.10 -10.67
CA ALA A 47 -3.00 -9.19 -9.58
C ALA A 47 -3.22 -10.63 -9.06
N CYS A 48 -2.90 -11.66 -9.87
CA CYS A 48 -2.99 -13.06 -9.47
C CYS A 48 -1.95 -13.44 -8.41
N ARG A 49 -2.43 -13.96 -7.28
CA ARG A 49 -1.59 -14.39 -6.17
C ARG A 49 -2.25 -15.52 -5.36
N GLY A 50 -1.45 -16.42 -4.81
CA GLY A 50 -1.88 -17.52 -3.96
C GLY A 50 -2.87 -18.42 -4.67
N LYS A 51 -4.10 -18.53 -4.13
CA LYS A 51 -5.20 -19.35 -4.65
C LYS A 51 -5.59 -19.09 -6.12
N LEU A 52 -5.25 -17.93 -6.66
CA LEU A 52 -5.55 -17.56 -8.05
C LEU A 52 -4.46 -18.01 -9.04
N TRP A 53 -3.35 -18.56 -8.55
CA TRP A 53 -2.19 -18.88 -9.38
C TRP A 53 -2.46 -19.95 -10.45
N ASP A 54 -3.29 -20.94 -10.11
CA ASP A 54 -3.61 -22.04 -11.02
C ASP A 54 -4.61 -21.61 -12.11
N LYS A 55 -5.41 -20.56 -11.85
CA LYS A 55 -6.31 -19.92 -12.81
C LYS A 55 -5.75 -18.63 -13.41
N LYS A 56 -4.43 -18.45 -13.38
CA LYS A 56 -3.80 -17.24 -13.92
C LYS A 56 -4.08 -17.07 -15.42
N PRO A 57 -4.27 -15.84 -15.91
CA PRO A 57 -4.59 -15.60 -17.30
C PRO A 57 -3.41 -15.93 -18.22
N ASP A 58 -3.74 -16.32 -19.46
CA ASP A 58 -2.74 -16.60 -20.48
C ASP A 58 -2.19 -15.31 -21.12
N ALA A 59 -1.28 -14.65 -20.42
CA ALA A 59 -0.70 -13.37 -20.82
C ALA A 59 0.48 -13.55 -21.80
N PRO A 60 0.60 -12.72 -22.84
CA PRO A 60 1.67 -12.83 -23.85
C PRO A 60 3.02 -12.32 -23.33
N LEU A 61 3.51 -12.90 -22.24
CA LEU A 61 4.80 -12.56 -21.60
C LEU A 61 5.89 -13.61 -21.86
N GLY A 62 5.60 -14.64 -22.65
CA GLY A 62 6.53 -15.72 -22.95
C GLY A 62 7.06 -16.38 -21.67
N PRO A 63 8.38 -16.61 -21.54
CA PRO A 63 8.97 -17.24 -20.36
C PRO A 63 8.67 -16.52 -19.03
N LEU A 64 8.43 -15.20 -19.07
CA LEU A 64 8.17 -14.42 -17.86
C LEU A 64 6.82 -14.76 -17.22
N GLN A 65 5.87 -15.34 -17.94
CA GLN A 65 4.55 -15.73 -17.41
C GLN A 65 4.65 -16.76 -16.27
N ALA A 66 5.67 -17.61 -16.30
CA ALA A 66 5.93 -18.62 -15.28
C ALA A 66 6.80 -18.09 -14.12
N ALA A 67 7.37 -16.88 -14.25
CA ALA A 67 8.27 -16.31 -13.26
C ALA A 67 7.51 -15.98 -11.98
N ARG A 68 7.87 -16.69 -10.90
CA ARG A 68 7.12 -16.67 -9.64
C ARG A 68 8.02 -16.49 -8.43
N VAL A 69 7.46 -15.88 -7.40
CA VAL A 69 8.10 -15.64 -6.12
C VAL A 69 7.22 -16.24 -5.01
N PRO A 70 7.80 -16.99 -4.05
CA PRO A 70 7.03 -17.52 -2.92
C PRO A 70 6.41 -16.40 -2.08
N GLN A 71 5.14 -16.55 -1.69
CA GLN A 71 4.45 -15.56 -0.83
C GLN A 71 5.06 -15.43 0.56
N LYS A 72 5.85 -16.40 1.03
CA LYS A 72 6.63 -16.30 2.28
C LYS A 72 7.56 -15.07 2.31
N ARG A 73 7.88 -14.49 1.15
CA ARG A 73 8.68 -13.26 1.01
C ARG A 73 7.87 -11.97 1.17
N PHE A 74 6.60 -12.02 1.56
CA PHE A 74 5.75 -10.83 1.70
C PHE A 74 6.30 -9.79 2.67
N ALA A 75 7.04 -10.22 3.69
CA ALA A 75 7.69 -9.31 4.65
C ALA A 75 8.66 -8.33 3.99
N HIS A 76 9.29 -8.69 2.86
CA HIS A 76 10.24 -7.83 2.16
C HIS A 76 9.65 -6.49 1.75
N PHE A 77 8.38 -6.47 1.33
CA PHE A 77 7.65 -5.26 0.99
C PHE A 77 7.63 -4.25 2.14
N TYR A 78 7.33 -4.73 3.35
CA TYR A 78 7.21 -3.88 4.52
C TYR A 78 8.57 -3.54 5.13
N ILE A 79 9.58 -4.42 5.01
CA ILE A 79 10.97 -4.10 5.35
C ILE A 79 11.45 -2.92 4.50
N VAL A 80 11.29 -3.01 3.18
CA VAL A 80 11.67 -1.94 2.24
C VAL A 80 10.86 -0.67 2.51
N GLY A 81 9.55 -0.80 2.72
CA GLY A 81 8.69 0.34 3.05
C GLY A 81 9.15 1.08 4.31
N VAL A 82 9.42 0.37 5.41
CA VAL A 82 9.92 0.99 6.65
C VAL A 82 11.31 1.60 6.43
N ALA A 83 12.20 0.88 5.73
CA ALA A 83 13.54 1.36 5.41
C ALA A 83 13.56 2.61 4.53
N CYS A 84 12.53 2.83 3.71
CA CYS A 84 12.35 4.06 2.92
C CYS A 84 11.58 5.15 3.69
N ALA A 85 10.60 4.79 4.50
CA ALA A 85 9.78 5.73 5.26
C ALA A 85 10.54 6.42 6.39
N ILE A 86 11.45 5.72 7.08
CA ILE A 86 12.26 6.33 8.15
C ILE A 86 13.14 7.46 7.61
N PRO A 87 13.97 7.26 6.56
CA PRO A 87 14.72 8.35 5.95
C PRO A 87 13.80 9.47 5.43
N ALA A 88 12.70 9.14 4.75
CA ALA A 88 11.77 10.16 4.26
C ALA A 88 11.19 11.03 5.40
N LEU A 89 10.78 10.41 6.52
CA LEU A 89 10.35 11.14 7.72
C LEU A 89 11.46 12.05 8.25
N TRP A 90 12.70 11.57 8.27
CA TRP A 90 13.84 12.39 8.67
C TRP A 90 14.06 13.59 7.75
N LEU A 91 13.99 13.39 6.43
CA LEU A 91 14.13 14.47 5.45
C LEU A 91 13.03 15.53 5.63
N LEU A 92 11.80 15.10 5.89
CA LEU A 92 10.68 15.99 6.16
C LEU A 92 10.89 16.83 7.41
N ILE A 93 11.38 16.23 8.50
CA ILE A 93 11.66 16.94 9.76
C ILE A 93 12.76 17.98 9.55
N ILE A 94 13.82 17.62 8.82
CA ILE A 94 14.92 18.55 8.49
C ILE A 94 14.39 19.71 7.65
N ALA A 95 13.57 19.45 6.64
CA ALA A 95 13.00 20.50 5.81
C ALA A 95 12.14 21.48 6.63
N GLY A 96 11.27 20.96 7.51
CA GLY A 96 10.42 21.80 8.36
C GLY A 96 11.18 22.59 9.43
N CYS A 97 12.32 22.09 9.92
CA CYS A 97 13.17 22.80 10.88
C CYS A 97 14.28 23.64 10.23
N GLY A 98 14.41 23.56 8.90
CA GLY A 98 15.47 24.20 8.15
C GLY A 98 15.32 25.72 8.06
N PRO A 99 16.43 26.44 7.80
CA PRO A 99 16.47 27.90 7.81
C PRO A 99 15.74 28.57 6.62
N ALA A 100 15.37 27.79 5.59
CA ALA A 100 14.84 28.32 4.34
C ALA A 100 13.34 28.65 4.40
N GLU A 101 12.51 27.79 5.01
CA GLU A 101 11.04 27.91 4.86
C GLU A 101 10.21 27.62 6.12
N GLY A 102 10.81 27.06 7.18
CA GLY A 102 10.08 26.71 8.41
C GLY A 102 8.90 25.74 8.20
N TRP A 103 8.13 25.48 9.26
CA TRP A 103 6.96 24.58 9.19
C TRP A 103 5.78 25.24 8.47
N GLN A 104 5.47 24.78 7.25
CA GLN A 104 4.28 25.18 6.50
C GLN A 104 3.14 24.16 6.61
N GLU A 105 1.92 24.51 6.25
CA GLU A 105 0.74 23.61 6.33
C GLU A 105 0.95 22.27 5.60
N GLU A 106 1.61 22.28 4.43
CA GLU A 106 1.94 21.07 3.68
C GLU A 106 2.90 20.14 4.43
N HIS A 107 3.84 20.68 5.22
CA HIS A 107 4.75 19.91 6.06
C HIS A 107 4.00 19.22 7.21
N HIS A 108 3.03 19.91 7.81
CA HIS A 108 2.20 19.32 8.87
C HIS A 108 1.36 18.16 8.32
N ALA A 109 0.70 18.37 7.18
CA ALA A 109 -0.09 17.34 6.52
C ALA A 109 0.77 16.13 6.14
N ALA A 110 1.94 16.37 5.55
CA ALA A 110 2.92 15.32 5.22
C ALA A 110 3.43 14.59 6.45
N LEU A 111 3.67 15.29 7.57
CA LEU A 111 4.15 14.68 8.81
C LEU A 111 3.10 13.72 9.37
N ILE A 112 1.84 14.16 9.45
CA ILE A 112 0.72 13.33 9.90
C ILE A 112 0.58 12.09 9.01
N ALA A 113 0.61 12.27 7.68
CA ALA A 113 0.50 11.18 6.72
C ALA A 113 1.68 10.19 6.82
N MET A 114 2.92 10.70 6.96
CA MET A 114 4.12 9.88 7.09
C MET A 114 4.10 9.05 8.38
N LEU A 115 3.69 9.64 9.50
CA LEU A 115 3.53 8.90 10.77
C LEU A 115 2.45 7.81 10.66
N CYS A 116 1.33 8.12 9.99
CA CYS A 116 0.28 7.15 9.69
C CYS A 116 0.80 5.99 8.83
N VAL A 117 1.52 6.29 7.75
CA VAL A 117 2.12 5.27 6.87
C VAL A 117 3.17 4.45 7.60
N LEU A 118 4.04 5.06 8.41
CA LEU A 118 5.04 4.34 9.20
C LEU A 118 4.39 3.38 10.20
N PHE A 119 3.31 3.80 10.89
CA PHE A 119 2.50 2.92 11.73
C PHE A 119 1.94 1.74 10.93
N HIS A 120 1.31 2.02 9.79
CA HIS A 120 0.71 0.99 8.94
C HIS A 120 1.76 -0.03 8.47
N LEU A 121 2.90 0.44 7.95
CA LEU A 121 4.00 -0.40 7.48
C LEU A 121 4.59 -1.26 8.60
N SER A 122 4.81 -0.67 9.78
CA SER A 122 5.35 -1.39 10.94
C SER A 122 4.39 -2.49 11.40
N ARG A 123 3.10 -2.18 11.53
CA ARG A 123 2.08 -3.18 11.86
C ARG A 123 2.03 -4.28 10.81
N ARG A 124 2.03 -3.95 9.51
CA ARG A 124 2.03 -4.96 8.44
C ARG A 124 3.28 -5.83 8.44
N LEU A 125 4.44 -5.27 8.77
CA LEU A 125 5.67 -6.04 8.95
C LEU A 125 5.52 -7.05 10.09
N VAL A 126 5.05 -6.61 11.26
CA VAL A 126 4.78 -7.48 12.40
C VAL A 126 3.77 -8.57 12.05
N GLU A 127 2.65 -8.23 11.40
CA GLU A 127 1.67 -9.20 10.92
C GLU A 127 2.28 -10.22 9.94
N SER A 128 3.13 -9.76 9.01
CA SER A 128 3.75 -10.63 8.01
C SER A 128 4.78 -11.58 8.61
N CYS A 129 5.49 -11.17 9.67
CA CYS A 129 6.49 -11.98 10.33
C CYS A 129 5.89 -12.93 11.39
N LEU A 130 4.86 -12.49 12.12
CA LEU A 130 4.39 -13.19 13.33
C LEU A 130 2.99 -13.80 13.20
N LEU A 131 2.14 -13.26 12.34
CA LEU A 131 0.72 -13.63 12.27
C LEU A 131 0.39 -14.44 11.01
N LEU A 132 0.89 -14.00 9.85
CA LEU A 132 0.55 -14.56 8.55
C LEU A 132 1.47 -15.74 8.21
N SER A 133 0.86 -16.89 7.94
CA SER A 133 1.54 -18.07 7.43
C SER A 133 1.04 -18.42 6.03
N TYR A 134 1.99 -18.69 5.12
CA TYR A 134 1.73 -18.99 3.72
C TYR A 134 2.16 -20.44 3.41
N PRO A 135 1.31 -21.24 2.74
CA PRO A 135 1.66 -22.61 2.38
C PRO A 135 2.77 -22.64 1.30
N ASP A 136 3.51 -23.75 1.21
CA ASP A 136 4.66 -23.88 0.31
C ASP A 136 4.32 -23.70 -1.19
N GLY A 137 3.08 -23.97 -1.57
CA GLY A 137 2.56 -23.76 -2.93
C GLY A 137 2.00 -22.36 -3.21
N ALA A 138 2.05 -21.42 -2.26
CA ALA A 138 1.53 -20.07 -2.47
C ALA A 138 2.55 -19.17 -3.16
N TYR A 139 2.26 -18.78 -4.40
CA TYR A 139 3.12 -17.94 -5.23
C TYR A 139 2.47 -16.62 -5.64
N MET A 140 3.29 -15.66 -6.04
CA MET A 140 2.89 -14.47 -6.78
C MET A 140 3.80 -14.26 -7.98
N HIS A 141 3.36 -13.48 -8.96
CA HIS A 141 4.14 -13.23 -10.17
C HIS A 141 5.38 -12.36 -9.89
N LEU A 142 6.51 -12.62 -10.57
CA LEU A 142 7.76 -11.88 -10.36
C LEU A 142 7.62 -10.38 -10.68
N ILE A 143 6.92 -10.03 -11.77
CA ILE A 143 6.68 -8.61 -12.12
C ILE A 143 5.83 -7.92 -11.04
N ALA A 144 4.82 -8.61 -10.49
CA ALA A 144 4.02 -8.08 -9.39
C ALA A 144 4.85 -7.87 -8.12
N TYR A 145 5.82 -8.76 -7.89
CA TYR A 145 6.75 -8.65 -6.78
C TYR A 145 7.70 -7.47 -6.96
N ALA A 146 8.32 -7.32 -8.13
CA ALA A 146 9.18 -6.16 -8.43
C ALA A 146 8.41 -4.84 -8.37
N PHE A 147 7.19 -4.81 -8.93
CA PHE A 147 6.30 -3.66 -8.85
C PHE A 147 5.89 -3.34 -7.41
N GLY A 148 5.58 -4.36 -6.60
CA GLY A 148 5.29 -4.18 -5.19
C GLY A 148 6.48 -3.55 -4.46
N LEU A 149 7.72 -3.97 -4.73
CA LEU A 149 8.89 -3.35 -4.13
C LEU A 149 9.03 -1.87 -4.54
N SER A 150 8.84 -1.54 -5.82
CA SER A 150 8.91 -0.14 -6.26
C SER A 150 7.81 0.72 -5.64
N TYR A 151 6.62 0.18 -5.42
CA TYR A 151 5.53 0.84 -4.70
C TYR A 151 5.95 1.28 -3.29
N TYR A 152 6.56 0.38 -2.51
CA TYR A 152 6.99 0.68 -1.14
C TYR A 152 8.18 1.63 -1.06
N VAL A 153 8.94 1.80 -2.15
CA VAL A 153 9.94 2.87 -2.29
C VAL A 153 9.27 4.20 -2.65
N ALA A 154 8.38 4.19 -3.64
CA ALA A 154 7.76 5.39 -4.19
C ALA A 154 6.80 6.06 -3.21
N LEU A 155 6.02 5.29 -2.43
CA LEU A 155 4.98 5.83 -1.56
C LEU A 155 5.53 6.81 -0.51
N PRO A 156 6.55 6.48 0.33
CA PRO A 156 7.07 7.44 1.29
C PRO A 156 7.65 8.69 0.63
N LEU A 157 8.35 8.55 -0.49
CA LEU A 157 8.89 9.69 -1.24
C LEU A 157 7.78 10.60 -1.79
N THR A 158 6.65 10.01 -2.17
CA THR A 158 5.48 10.76 -2.68
C THR A 158 4.83 11.62 -1.60
N LEU A 159 4.98 11.27 -0.32
CA LEU A 159 4.44 12.06 0.80
C LEU A 159 5.25 13.32 1.08
N LEU A 160 6.48 13.44 0.56
CA LEU A 160 7.32 14.62 0.76
C LEU A 160 6.78 15.82 -0.04
N PRO A 161 6.54 16.97 0.60
CA PRO A 161 6.21 18.22 -0.10
C PRO A 161 7.32 18.65 -1.07
N SER A 162 6.96 19.44 -2.09
CA SER A 162 7.92 19.97 -3.07
C SER A 162 9.04 20.80 -2.40
N SER A 163 8.69 21.60 -1.39
CA SER A 163 9.63 22.36 -0.55
C SER A 163 10.69 21.50 0.14
N THR A 164 10.37 20.26 0.50
CA THR A 164 11.35 19.31 1.06
C THR A 164 12.42 18.95 0.03
N TRP A 165 12.05 18.77 -1.24
CA TRP A 165 13.00 18.50 -2.32
C TRP A 165 13.90 19.70 -2.62
N HIS A 166 13.36 20.92 -2.54
CA HIS A 166 14.16 22.15 -2.67
C HIS A 166 15.15 22.32 -1.50
N THR A 167 14.72 22.03 -0.28
CA THR A 167 15.61 22.08 0.90
C THR A 167 16.74 21.07 0.78
N LEU A 168 16.46 19.87 0.29
CA LEU A 168 17.48 18.84 0.04
C LEU A 168 18.52 19.31 -0.98
N ASP A 169 18.06 19.98 -2.04
CA ASP A 169 18.96 20.52 -3.06
C ASP A 169 19.86 21.62 -2.49
N ALA A 170 19.29 22.52 -1.69
CA ALA A 170 20.05 23.56 -0.99
C ALA A 170 21.08 22.97 -0.02
N LEU A 171 20.70 21.95 0.76
CA LEU A 171 21.60 21.25 1.68
C LEU A 171 22.71 20.50 0.94
N ALA A 172 22.39 19.84 -0.19
CA ALA A 172 23.40 19.18 -1.01
C ALA A 172 24.41 20.18 -1.58
N TYR A 173 23.94 21.34 -2.04
CA TYR A 173 24.79 22.43 -2.50
C TYR A 173 25.67 23.03 -1.39
N GLN A 174 25.13 23.21 -0.18
CA GLN A 174 25.90 23.68 0.98
C GLN A 174 26.93 22.65 1.45
N GLY A 175 26.58 21.36 1.44
CA GLY A 175 27.48 20.25 1.75
C GLY A 175 28.66 20.17 0.77
N GLN A 176 28.43 20.41 -0.53
CA GLN A 176 29.52 20.52 -1.52
C GLN A 176 30.48 21.69 -1.24
N LYS A 177 30.00 22.75 -0.57
CA LYS A 177 30.82 23.90 -0.16
C LYS A 177 31.49 23.73 1.21
N GLY A 178 31.35 22.57 1.85
CA GLY A 178 31.95 22.29 3.16
C GLY A 178 31.39 23.14 4.31
N ALA A 179 30.18 23.68 4.15
CA ALA A 179 29.64 24.73 5.02
C ALA A 179 28.53 24.28 6.00
N ALA A 180 28.17 22.99 6.04
CA ALA A 180 27.13 22.50 6.92
C ALA A 180 27.63 21.33 7.77
N GLU A 181 27.84 21.58 9.06
CA GLU A 181 27.93 20.52 10.07
C GLU A 181 26.50 20.01 10.30
N TRP A 182 26.26 18.76 9.92
CA TRP A 182 24.96 18.11 10.00
C TRP A 182 24.69 17.68 11.45
N ASP A 183 23.74 18.32 12.13
CA ASP A 183 23.32 17.93 13.49
C ASP A 183 21.95 17.22 13.47
N PRO A 184 21.93 15.87 13.54
CA PRO A 184 20.70 15.10 13.74
C PRO A 184 20.26 15.18 15.21
N CYS A 185 19.85 16.36 15.67
CA CYS A 185 19.47 16.55 17.06
C CYS A 185 18.03 16.04 17.33
N PRO A 186 17.80 15.22 18.39
CA PRO A 186 16.45 14.87 18.87
C PRO A 186 15.53 16.08 19.13
N ALA A 187 16.11 17.27 19.29
CA ALA A 187 15.38 18.53 19.38
C ALA A 187 14.49 18.79 18.15
N HIS A 188 14.92 18.41 16.94
CA HIS A 188 14.13 18.61 15.72
C HIS A 188 12.84 17.78 15.71
N LEU A 189 12.89 16.53 16.20
CA LEU A 189 11.69 15.70 16.33
C LEU A 189 10.75 16.28 17.40
N ALA A 190 11.29 16.66 18.56
CA ALA A 190 10.48 17.27 19.62
C ALA A 190 9.82 18.58 19.14
N GLN A 191 10.51 19.37 18.33
CA GLN A 191 9.98 20.57 17.71
C GLN A 191 8.87 20.25 16.71
N ALA A 192 9.10 19.31 15.77
CA ALA A 192 8.09 18.85 14.83
C ALA A 192 6.79 18.40 15.52
N LEU A 193 6.93 17.62 16.60
CA LEU A 193 5.78 17.11 17.36
C LEU A 193 5.02 18.21 18.12
N LYS A 194 5.70 19.27 18.58
CA LYS A 194 5.04 20.42 19.24
C LYS A 194 4.09 21.16 18.30
N HIS A 195 4.35 21.13 17.00
CA HIS A 195 3.53 21.81 16.00
C HIS A 195 2.25 21.03 15.61
N LEU A 196 2.13 19.73 15.94
CA LEU A 196 0.98 18.90 15.57
C LEU A 196 -0.36 19.27 16.25
N PRO A 197 -0.47 19.47 17.59
CA PRO A 197 -1.77 19.51 18.26
C PRO A 197 -2.59 20.78 17.99
N GLY A 198 -1.94 21.88 17.59
CA GLY A 198 -2.59 23.18 17.33
C GLY A 198 -2.84 23.49 15.85
N SER A 199 -2.44 22.62 14.93
CA SER A 199 -2.42 22.89 13.49
C SER A 199 -3.33 21.98 12.66
N MET A 200 -3.96 20.96 13.26
CA MET A 200 -4.76 20.01 12.51
C MET A 200 -6.11 20.59 12.08
N SER A 201 -6.34 20.63 10.77
CA SER A 201 -7.66 20.96 10.23
C SER A 201 -8.68 19.85 10.55
N ALA A 202 -9.97 20.18 10.56
CA ALA A 202 -11.03 19.18 10.75
C ALA A 202 -10.96 18.05 9.71
N LEU A 203 -10.53 18.36 8.48
CA LEU A 203 -10.34 17.38 7.42
C LEU A 203 -9.18 16.43 7.71
N GLN A 204 -8.08 16.93 8.26
CA GLN A 204 -6.95 16.10 8.68
C GLN A 204 -7.32 15.19 9.85
N VAL A 205 -8.08 15.69 10.83
CA VAL A 205 -8.60 14.88 11.95
C VAL A 205 -9.50 13.76 11.41
N LEU A 206 -10.45 14.09 10.52
CA LEU A 206 -11.30 13.09 9.87
C LEU A 206 -10.45 12.08 9.09
N GLY A 207 -9.46 12.54 8.34
CA GLY A 207 -8.56 11.67 7.58
C GLY A 207 -7.78 10.70 8.46
N VAL A 208 -7.28 11.15 9.61
CA VAL A 208 -6.63 10.29 10.61
C VAL A 208 -7.61 9.25 11.17
N VAL A 209 -8.83 9.65 11.53
CA VAL A 209 -9.87 8.72 12.02
C VAL A 209 -10.18 7.66 10.96
N VAL A 210 -10.40 8.07 9.71
CA VAL A 210 -10.66 7.17 8.58
C VAL A 210 -9.46 6.24 8.33
N PHE A 211 -8.24 6.77 8.41
CA PHE A 211 -7.01 5.98 8.27
C PHE A 211 -6.92 4.84 9.28
N PHE A 212 -7.15 5.14 10.56
CA PHE A 212 -7.10 4.14 11.61
C PHE A 212 -8.29 3.18 11.58
N ALA A 213 -9.48 3.63 11.17
CA ALA A 213 -10.62 2.75 10.94
C ALA A 213 -10.33 1.71 9.84
N GLY A 214 -9.71 2.13 8.72
CA GLY A 214 -9.26 1.23 7.66
C GLY A 214 -8.21 0.23 8.13
N ASN A 215 -7.20 0.71 8.89
CA ASN A 215 -6.19 -0.17 9.50
C ASN A 215 -6.81 -1.19 10.46
N ALA A 216 -7.76 -0.79 11.30
CA ALA A 216 -8.45 -1.69 12.22
C ALA A 216 -9.25 -2.77 11.47
N LEU A 217 -10.02 -2.38 10.44
CA LEU A 217 -10.76 -3.32 9.60
C LEU A 217 -9.82 -4.32 8.91
N GLN A 218 -8.69 -3.84 8.39
CA GLN A 218 -7.72 -4.70 7.73
C GLN A 218 -7.05 -5.65 8.73
N CYS A 219 -6.56 -5.14 9.86
CA CYS A 219 -5.91 -5.94 10.91
C CYS A 219 -6.86 -7.02 11.44
N HIS A 220 -8.12 -6.66 11.71
CA HIS A 220 -9.15 -7.61 12.12
C HIS A 220 -9.35 -8.72 11.08
N SER A 221 -9.41 -8.35 9.81
CA SER A 221 -9.56 -9.30 8.70
C SER A 221 -8.35 -10.25 8.59
N HIS A 222 -7.12 -9.75 8.74
CA HIS A 222 -5.91 -10.58 8.76
C HIS A 222 -5.86 -11.51 9.97
N CYS A 223 -6.27 -11.05 11.15
CA CYS A 223 -6.39 -11.88 12.34
C CYS A 223 -7.35 -13.06 12.12
N ILE A 224 -8.49 -12.83 11.47
CA ILE A 224 -9.43 -13.92 11.11
C ILE A 224 -8.76 -14.92 10.17
N LEU A 225 -8.11 -14.45 9.10
CA LEU A 225 -7.44 -15.32 8.13
C LEU A 225 -6.29 -16.13 8.76
N ALA A 226 -5.51 -15.52 9.65
CA ALA A 226 -4.43 -16.20 10.37
C ALA A 226 -4.96 -17.27 11.32
N ARG A 227 -6.02 -16.96 12.07
CA ARG A 227 -6.69 -17.95 12.95
C ARG A 227 -7.28 -19.10 12.13
N LEU A 228 -7.83 -18.81 10.94
CA LEU A 228 -8.34 -19.82 10.03
C LEU A 228 -7.21 -20.77 9.59
N ARG A 229 -6.05 -20.23 9.23
CA ARG A 229 -4.86 -21.04 8.89
C ARG A 229 -4.37 -21.90 10.06
N ALA A 230 -4.31 -21.34 11.27
CA ALA A 230 -3.93 -22.10 12.46
C ALA A 230 -4.91 -23.25 12.75
N ARG A 231 -6.22 -23.03 12.54
CA ARG A 231 -7.25 -24.08 12.69
C ARG A 231 -7.09 -25.22 11.68
N ILE A 232 -6.81 -24.88 10.42
CA ILE A 232 -6.54 -25.87 9.36
C ILE A 232 -5.30 -26.71 9.72
N ALA A 233 -4.21 -26.08 10.15
CA ALA A 233 -2.98 -26.79 10.51
C ALA A 233 -3.12 -27.67 11.76
N GLY A 234 -3.96 -27.27 12.72
CA GLY A 234 -4.13 -27.96 14.00
C GLY A 234 -5.09 -29.17 13.99
N LYS A 235 -5.54 -29.66 12.82
CA LYS A 235 -6.41 -30.85 12.66
C LYS A 235 -7.70 -30.86 13.51
N ARG A 236 -8.28 -29.70 13.86
CA ARG A 236 -9.70 -29.64 14.27
C ARG A 236 -10.60 -29.73 13.02
N GLU A 237 -10.43 -30.81 12.26
CA GLU A 237 -11.08 -31.04 10.95
C GLU A 237 -12.59 -31.26 11.09
N ASP A 238 -13.06 -31.84 12.21
CA ASP A 238 -14.45 -32.31 12.37
C ASP A 238 -15.54 -31.24 12.22
N ARG A 239 -15.21 -29.95 12.16
CA ARG A 239 -16.20 -28.86 11.97
C ARG A 239 -15.87 -27.83 10.89
N LEU A 240 -14.74 -27.96 10.20
CA LEU A 240 -14.32 -26.95 9.22
C LEU A 240 -14.39 -27.54 7.81
N GLN A 241 -15.24 -26.97 6.96
CA GLN A 241 -15.25 -27.36 5.54
C GLN A 241 -13.96 -26.87 4.89
N THR A 242 -13.04 -27.81 4.65
CA THR A 242 -11.78 -27.58 3.95
C THR A 242 -11.84 -28.11 2.53
N THR A 243 -11.11 -27.46 1.63
CA THR A 243 -10.89 -27.94 0.27
C THR A 243 -9.69 -28.88 0.24
N GLU A 244 -9.57 -29.71 -0.81
CA GLU A 244 -8.43 -30.62 -1.00
C GLU A 244 -7.07 -29.90 -0.99
N ASP A 245 -7.04 -28.66 -1.46
CA ASP A 245 -5.88 -27.75 -1.47
C ASP A 245 -5.71 -26.97 -0.15
N GLY A 246 -6.44 -27.36 0.90
CA GLY A 246 -6.25 -26.86 2.26
C GLY A 246 -6.73 -25.43 2.49
N TYR A 247 -7.77 -24.98 1.79
CA TYR A 247 -8.44 -23.70 2.08
C TYR A 247 -9.75 -23.91 2.82
N ALA A 248 -10.15 -22.93 3.64
CA ALA A 248 -11.46 -22.89 4.25
C ALA A 248 -12.11 -21.53 4.00
N LEU A 249 -13.43 -21.47 4.19
CA LEU A 249 -14.19 -20.24 4.04
C LEU A 249 -13.99 -19.33 5.27
N PRO A 250 -13.54 -18.08 5.10
CA PRO A 250 -13.49 -17.13 6.22
C PRO A 250 -14.90 -16.66 6.60
N GLU A 251 -15.13 -16.60 7.92
CA GLU A 251 -16.38 -16.19 8.55
C GLU A 251 -16.11 -15.25 9.72
N GLY A 252 -17.14 -14.47 10.09
CA GLY A 252 -17.06 -13.47 11.16
C GLY A 252 -16.60 -12.09 10.71
N GLY A 253 -16.92 -11.08 11.51
CA GLY A 253 -16.62 -9.69 11.19
C GLY A 253 -17.17 -9.27 9.81
N ALA A 254 -16.40 -8.46 9.09
CA ALA A 254 -16.76 -7.99 7.76
C ALA A 254 -16.74 -9.08 6.66
N PHE A 255 -16.20 -10.28 6.94
CA PHE A 255 -16.34 -11.41 6.01
C PHE A 255 -17.79 -11.88 5.86
N SER A 256 -18.68 -11.53 6.79
CA SER A 256 -20.13 -11.76 6.61
C SER A 256 -20.71 -10.98 5.43
N LEU A 257 -20.14 -9.82 5.10
CA LEU A 257 -20.64 -8.90 4.07
C LEU A 257 -19.87 -9.02 2.76
N VAL A 258 -18.54 -9.14 2.83
CA VAL A 258 -17.67 -9.11 1.64
C VAL A 258 -16.58 -10.19 1.69
N SER A 259 -16.10 -10.64 0.53
CA SER A 259 -15.04 -11.64 0.42
C SER A 259 -13.67 -11.10 0.82
N CYS A 260 -13.43 -9.83 0.53
CA CYS A 260 -12.12 -9.20 0.69
C CYS A 260 -12.17 -7.97 1.63
N PRO A 261 -12.62 -8.10 2.88
CA PRO A 261 -12.70 -6.97 3.81
C PRO A 261 -11.33 -6.35 4.15
N HIS A 262 -10.24 -7.12 4.01
CA HIS A 262 -8.88 -6.62 4.14
C HIS A 262 -8.46 -5.69 3.00
N TYR A 263 -9.01 -5.89 1.79
CA TYR A 263 -8.85 -4.95 0.68
C TYR A 263 -9.73 -3.71 0.90
N LEU A 264 -10.94 -3.88 1.43
CA LEU A 264 -11.78 -2.74 1.80
C LEU A 264 -11.11 -1.87 2.87
N GLY A 265 -10.51 -2.48 3.90
CA GLY A 265 -9.72 -1.77 4.91
C GLY A 265 -8.55 -0.98 4.32
N GLU A 266 -7.87 -1.53 3.31
CA GLU A 266 -6.83 -0.82 2.56
C GLU A 266 -7.40 0.38 1.80
N ILE A 267 -8.53 0.23 1.09
CA ILE A 267 -9.17 1.37 0.42
C ILE A 267 -9.53 2.47 1.42
N VAL A 268 -10.14 2.10 2.55
CA VAL A 268 -10.55 3.04 3.59
C VAL A 268 -9.34 3.78 4.17
N LEU A 269 -8.21 3.09 4.43
CA LEU A 269 -7.04 3.80 4.96
C LEU A 269 -6.40 4.75 3.93
N TYR A 270 -6.37 4.40 2.64
CA TYR A 270 -5.89 5.34 1.60
C TYR A 270 -6.86 6.51 1.38
N ALA A 271 -8.17 6.31 1.59
CA ALA A 271 -9.12 7.43 1.63
C ALA A 271 -8.78 8.37 2.80
N GLY A 272 -8.38 7.83 3.96
CA GLY A 272 -7.86 8.63 5.08
C GLY A 272 -6.61 9.43 4.71
N LEU A 273 -5.63 8.81 4.04
CA LEU A 273 -4.44 9.53 3.53
C LEU A 273 -4.81 10.64 2.54
N ALA A 274 -5.76 10.37 1.64
CA ALA A 274 -6.26 11.36 0.70
C ALA A 274 -6.91 12.54 1.42
N LEU A 275 -7.68 12.31 2.48
CA LEU A 275 -8.26 13.39 3.28
C LEU A 275 -7.18 14.21 4.02
N ILE A 276 -6.15 13.57 4.59
CA ILE A 276 -5.05 14.25 5.27
C ILE A 276 -4.30 15.20 4.32
N LEU A 277 -4.07 14.77 3.09
CA LEU A 277 -3.27 15.47 2.08
C LEU A 277 -4.12 16.17 1.01
N CYS A 278 -5.42 16.35 1.28
CA CYS A 278 -6.34 16.95 0.33
C CYS A 278 -5.92 18.40 0.05
N GLY A 279 -5.72 18.72 -1.23
CA GLY A 279 -5.31 20.06 -1.68
C GLY A 279 -3.81 20.35 -1.56
N SER A 280 -3.03 19.58 -0.78
CA SER A 280 -1.58 19.76 -0.64
C SER A 280 -0.76 18.80 -1.51
N ASN A 281 -1.29 17.63 -1.85
CA ASN A 281 -0.56 16.65 -2.65
C ASN A 281 -1.46 15.87 -3.61
N ILE A 282 -1.46 16.28 -4.89
CA ILE A 282 -2.27 15.63 -5.93
C ILE A 282 -1.87 14.18 -6.20
N SER A 283 -0.59 13.84 -6.03
CA SER A 283 -0.08 12.49 -6.28
C SER A 283 -0.77 11.47 -5.38
N ILE A 284 -1.17 11.84 -4.16
CA ILE A 284 -1.89 10.93 -3.26
C ILE A 284 -3.32 10.67 -3.72
N MET A 285 -3.98 11.59 -4.43
CA MET A 285 -5.28 11.29 -5.07
C MET A 285 -5.11 10.23 -6.16
N VAL A 286 -4.02 10.32 -6.93
CA VAL A 286 -3.69 9.35 -7.97
C VAL A 286 -3.32 7.99 -7.34
N VAL A 287 -2.54 7.97 -6.26
CA VAL A 287 -2.26 6.76 -5.48
C VAL A 287 -3.54 6.13 -4.96
N PHE A 288 -4.47 6.92 -4.41
CA PHE A 288 -5.75 6.40 -3.92
C PHE A 288 -6.57 5.77 -5.05
N ALA A 289 -6.67 6.43 -6.21
CA ALA A 289 -7.33 5.88 -7.39
C ALA A 289 -6.67 4.57 -7.86
N TRP A 290 -5.34 4.50 -7.84
CA TRP A 290 -4.60 3.27 -8.13
C TRP A 290 -4.92 2.15 -7.14
N VAL A 291 -4.91 2.43 -5.82
CA VAL A 291 -5.22 1.45 -4.77
C VAL A 291 -6.63 0.89 -4.98
N VAL A 292 -7.62 1.75 -5.23
CA VAL A 292 -8.99 1.33 -5.54
C VAL A 292 -9.01 0.43 -6.77
N ALA A 293 -8.42 0.86 -7.88
CA ALA A 293 -8.44 0.11 -9.13
C ALA A 293 -7.74 -1.27 -9.00
N ASN A 294 -6.55 -1.30 -8.41
CA ASN A 294 -5.77 -2.52 -8.20
C ASN A 294 -6.49 -3.52 -7.30
N LEU A 295 -7.15 -3.05 -6.23
CA LEU A 295 -7.88 -3.92 -5.31
C LEU A 295 -9.20 -4.42 -5.89
N LEU A 296 -9.87 -3.63 -6.74
CA LEU A 296 -11.02 -4.09 -7.52
C LEU A 296 -10.62 -5.24 -8.46
N LEU A 297 -9.52 -5.10 -9.19
CA LEU A 297 -8.98 -6.16 -10.07
C LEU A 297 -8.69 -7.46 -9.32
N ALA A 298 -8.24 -7.37 -8.06
CA ALA A 298 -7.94 -8.53 -7.23
C ALA A 298 -9.18 -9.12 -6.52
N ALA A 299 -10.17 -8.29 -6.17
CA ALA A 299 -11.33 -8.71 -5.39
C ALA A 299 -12.29 -9.60 -6.20
N GLY A 300 -12.57 -9.25 -7.45
CA GLY A 300 -13.50 -10.00 -8.32
C GLY A 300 -13.10 -11.47 -8.49
N PRO A 301 -11.90 -11.77 -9.00
CA PRO A 301 -11.44 -13.16 -9.14
C PRO A 301 -11.36 -13.90 -7.80
N THR A 302 -11.05 -13.21 -6.69
CA THR A 302 -11.06 -13.82 -5.35
C THR A 302 -12.47 -14.22 -4.93
N HIS A 303 -13.46 -13.39 -5.22
CA HIS A 303 -14.87 -13.66 -4.94
C HIS A 303 -15.39 -14.85 -5.77
N GLU A 304 -15.13 -14.83 -7.08
CA GLU A 304 -15.48 -15.92 -8.00
C GLU A 304 -14.87 -17.25 -7.55
N TRP A 305 -13.58 -17.24 -7.20
CA TRP A 305 -12.90 -18.43 -6.71
C TRP A 305 -13.58 -19.02 -5.46
N TYR A 306 -14.03 -18.20 -4.52
CA TYR A 306 -14.76 -18.71 -3.34
C TYR A 306 -16.15 -19.26 -3.72
N SER A 307 -16.88 -18.57 -4.59
CA SER A 307 -18.22 -19.00 -5.02
C SER A 307 -18.20 -20.32 -5.78
N GLU A 308 -17.16 -20.56 -6.58
CA GLU A 308 -17.01 -21.82 -7.33
C GLU A 308 -16.55 -22.97 -6.43
N ARG A 309 -15.70 -22.68 -5.44
CA ARG A 309 -15.03 -23.70 -4.64
C ARG A 309 -15.85 -24.16 -3.43
N PHE A 310 -16.71 -23.31 -2.89
CA PHE A 310 -17.51 -23.60 -1.72
C PHE A 310 -19.00 -23.60 -2.05
N PRO A 311 -19.67 -24.77 -2.11
CA PRO A 311 -21.12 -24.84 -2.30
C PRO A 311 -21.92 -24.10 -1.21
N SER A 312 -21.34 -23.96 -0.01
CA SER A 312 -21.88 -23.25 1.15
C SER A 312 -21.66 -21.73 1.10
N TYR A 313 -21.07 -21.20 0.02
CA TYR A 313 -20.71 -19.79 -0.07
C TYR A 313 -21.95 -18.87 0.02
N PRO A 314 -21.96 -17.85 0.91
CA PRO A 314 -23.14 -17.01 1.10
C PRO A 314 -23.44 -16.14 -0.13
N ARG A 315 -24.61 -16.33 -0.74
CA ARG A 315 -25.06 -15.60 -1.95
C ARG A 315 -25.19 -14.08 -1.77
N GLN A 316 -25.40 -13.63 -0.53
CA GLN A 316 -25.49 -12.20 -0.21
C GLN A 316 -24.13 -11.52 -0.07
N ARG A 317 -23.04 -12.31 0.10
CA ARG A 317 -21.69 -11.78 0.19
C ARG A 317 -21.34 -11.09 -1.13
N ARG A 318 -20.63 -9.97 -1.05
CA ARG A 318 -20.11 -9.20 -2.19
C ARG A 318 -18.59 -9.33 -2.27
N ALA A 319 -17.95 -8.92 -3.35
CA ALA A 319 -16.52 -9.05 -3.53
C ALA A 319 -15.73 -8.13 -2.57
N LEU A 320 -16.13 -6.86 -2.47
CA LEU A 320 -15.35 -5.79 -1.84
C LEU A 320 -16.18 -4.71 -1.15
N ILE A 321 -17.19 -4.14 -1.81
CA ILE A 321 -18.05 -3.06 -1.30
C ILE A 321 -19.36 -3.68 -0.82
N PRO A 322 -19.69 -3.59 0.48
CA PRO A 322 -20.92 -4.14 1.02
C PRO A 322 -22.15 -3.68 0.21
N TRP A 323 -23.02 -4.64 -0.11
CA TRP A 323 -24.27 -4.43 -0.87
C TRP A 323 -24.14 -3.94 -2.32
N VAL A 324 -22.94 -3.57 -2.79
CA VAL A 324 -22.71 -3.01 -4.13
C VAL A 324 -21.92 -3.97 -5.02
N TYR A 325 -20.65 -4.22 -4.68
CA TYR A 325 -19.71 -4.96 -5.51
C TYR A 325 -18.99 -6.03 -4.71
#